data_AF-A0A968CGR7-F1
#
_entry.id   AF-A0A968CGR7-F1
#
_cell.length_a   1.000
_cell.length_b   1.000
_cell.length_c   1.000
_cell.angle_alpha   90.00
_cell.angle_beta   90.00
_cell.angle_gamma   90.00
#
_symmetry.space_group_name_H-M   'P 1'
#
loop_
_entity.id
_entity.type
_entity.pdbx_description
1 polymer ?
#
loop_
_entity_poly.entity_id
_entity_poly.type
_entity_poly.pdbx_seq_one_letter_code
_entity_poly.pdbx_strand_id
1 'polypeptide(L)'
;MDDYFFAKLGASRCAKTLCAAPSGAVAKGMYGKMPGVAFEDYANAKFILIWGANPKTSNIHLMPYLKQAKQNGALIAVVDPGKNFSRNELDLHLPVYPGADLPFP
;
A
#
# COMPACT_ATOMS: atom_id res chain seq x y z
N MET A 1 -3.57 -25.53 -6.80
CA MET A 1 -3.57 -26.97 -7.18
C MET A 1 -3.67 -27.84 -5.92
N ASP A 2 -2.95 -27.45 -4.87
CA ASP A 2 -3.13 -27.73 -3.45
C ASP A 2 -4.59 -27.60 -2.91
N ASP A 3 -5.31 -26.51 -3.17
CA ASP A 3 -6.62 -26.28 -2.51
C ASP A 3 -7.68 -27.37 -2.81
N TYR A 4 -7.69 -27.93 -4.03
CA TYR A 4 -8.62 -29.01 -4.40
C TYR A 4 -8.26 -30.33 -3.71
N PHE A 5 -6.96 -30.64 -3.62
CA PHE A 5 -6.45 -31.84 -2.97
C PHE A 5 -6.79 -31.84 -1.47
N PHE A 6 -6.53 -30.75 -0.75
CA PHE A 6 -6.82 -30.66 0.68
C PHE A 6 -8.32 -30.60 0.99
N ALA A 7 -9.13 -30.04 0.08
CA ALA A 7 -10.59 -30.10 0.20
C ALA A 7 -11.12 -31.53 0.13
N LYS A 8 -10.54 -32.40 -0.72
CA LYS A 8 -10.87 -33.83 -0.79
C LYS A 8 -10.52 -34.60 0.49
N LEU A 9 -9.51 -34.14 1.24
CA LEU A 9 -9.11 -34.72 2.52
C LEU A 9 -9.94 -34.20 3.73
N GLY A 10 -10.91 -33.30 3.50
CA GLY A 10 -11.73 -32.73 4.56
C GLY A 10 -11.01 -31.65 5.40
N ALA A 11 -9.92 -31.08 4.89
CA ALA A 11 -9.18 -30.05 5.60
C ALA A 11 -9.93 -28.71 5.65
N SER A 12 -9.75 -27.98 6.76
CA SER A 12 -10.28 -26.62 6.93
C SER A 12 -9.67 -25.64 5.91
N ARG A 13 -10.47 -24.70 5.41
CA ARG A 13 -10.02 -23.66 4.48
C ARG A 13 -9.53 -22.42 5.24
N CYS A 14 -8.28 -22.03 4.98
CA CYS A 14 -7.72 -20.76 5.46
C CYS A 14 -7.81 -19.71 4.35
N ALA A 15 -8.35 -18.53 4.65
CA ALA A 15 -8.56 -17.46 3.67
C ALA A 15 -7.26 -16.84 3.11
N LYS A 16 -6.09 -17.12 3.70
CA LYS A 16 -4.77 -16.59 3.28
C LYS A 16 -4.75 -15.05 3.13
N THR A 17 -5.63 -14.33 3.83
CA THR A 17 -5.87 -12.87 3.67
C THR A 17 -5.54 -12.07 4.93
N LEU A 18 -4.63 -12.52 5.79
CA LEU A 18 -4.40 -11.91 7.11
C LEU A 18 -4.20 -10.37 7.03
N CYS A 19 -3.32 -9.91 6.13
CA CYS A 19 -3.04 -8.49 5.94
C CYS A 19 -4.10 -7.76 5.10
N ALA A 20 -4.77 -8.45 4.17
CA ALA A 20 -5.71 -7.84 3.23
C ALA A 20 -7.15 -7.82 3.76
N ALA A 21 -7.48 -8.62 4.78
CA ALA A 21 -8.84 -8.75 5.30
C ALA A 21 -9.42 -7.43 5.82
N PRO A 22 -8.70 -6.62 6.63
CA PRO A 22 -9.23 -5.34 7.12
C PRO A 22 -9.49 -4.37 5.96
N SER A 23 -8.50 -4.20 5.06
CA SER A 23 -8.64 -3.34 3.88
C SER A 23 -9.79 -3.79 2.98
N GLY A 24 -9.96 -5.11 2.81
CA GLY A 24 -11.03 -5.73 2.02
C GLY A 24 -12.42 -5.42 2.57
N ALA A 25 -12.60 -5.54 3.88
CA ALA A 25 -13.85 -5.22 4.55
C ALA A 25 -14.21 -3.74 4.42
N VAL A 26 -13.24 -2.84 4.65
CA VAL A 26 -13.44 -1.39 4.54
C VAL A 26 -13.75 -0.98 3.09
N ALA A 27 -12.96 -1.44 2.11
CA ALA A 27 -13.18 -1.09 0.71
C ALA A 27 -14.54 -1.59 0.21
N LYS A 28 -14.95 -2.79 0.61
CA LYS A 28 -16.28 -3.31 0.28
C LYS A 28 -17.39 -2.49 0.95
N GLY A 29 -17.23 -2.13 2.22
CA GLY A 29 -18.21 -1.33 2.96
C GLY A 29 -18.37 0.10 2.44
N MET A 30 -17.28 0.72 1.97
CA MET A 30 -17.29 2.11 1.49
C MET A 30 -17.57 2.24 -0.01
N TYR A 31 -16.97 1.38 -0.83
CA TYR A 31 -16.94 1.53 -2.29
C TYR A 31 -17.60 0.35 -3.04
N GLY A 32 -18.08 -0.67 -2.33
CA GLY A 32 -18.66 -1.89 -2.91
C GLY A 32 -17.65 -2.86 -3.53
N LYS A 33 -16.42 -2.41 -3.79
CA LYS A 33 -15.29 -3.18 -4.33
C LYS A 33 -13.97 -2.58 -3.85
N MET A 34 -12.86 -3.29 -4.07
CA MET A 34 -11.50 -2.76 -3.88
C MET A 34 -10.84 -2.55 -5.25
N PRO A 35 -11.07 -1.40 -5.91
CA PRO A 35 -10.41 -1.12 -7.17
C PRO A 35 -8.94 -0.78 -6.91
N GLY A 36 -8.04 -1.32 -7.74
CA GLY A 36 -6.66 -0.88 -7.79
C GLY A 36 -6.51 0.39 -8.64
N VAL A 37 -5.31 0.97 -8.60
CA VAL A 37 -4.87 2.05 -9.49
C VAL A 37 -3.86 1.45 -10.48
N ALA A 38 -3.98 1.77 -11.77
CA ALA A 38 -2.99 1.32 -12.75
C ALA A 38 -1.65 2.01 -12.47
N PHE A 39 -0.52 1.35 -12.71
CA PHE A 39 0.78 1.93 -12.35
C PHE A 39 1.08 3.21 -13.13
N GLU A 40 0.63 3.27 -14.37
CA GLU A 40 0.76 4.40 -15.27
C GLU A 40 0.07 5.66 -14.74
N ASP A 41 -1.02 5.49 -13.97
CA ASP A 41 -1.79 6.60 -13.41
C ASP A 41 -1.03 7.36 -12.31
N TYR A 42 -0.09 6.71 -11.62
CA TYR A 42 0.70 7.36 -10.57
C TYR A 42 1.55 8.52 -11.12
N ALA A 43 2.02 8.42 -12.37
CA ALA A 43 2.81 9.47 -13.01
C ALA A 43 2.03 10.78 -13.24
N ASN A 44 0.70 10.71 -13.23
CA ASN A 44 -0.20 11.85 -13.43
C ASN A 44 -0.59 12.54 -12.11
N ALA A 45 -0.30 11.92 -10.96
CA ALA A 45 -0.62 12.48 -9.66
C ALA A 45 0.18 13.77 -9.40
N LYS A 46 -0.44 14.75 -8.75
CA LYS A 46 0.25 15.96 -8.24
C LYS A 46 0.75 15.80 -6.81
N PHE A 47 0.19 14.83 -6.09
CA PHE A 47 0.54 14.50 -4.73
C PHE A 47 0.37 12.99 -4.52
N ILE A 48 1.33 12.37 -3.86
CA ILE A 48 1.30 10.95 -3.51
C ILE A 48 1.63 10.83 -2.02
N LEU A 49 0.72 10.22 -1.27
CA LEU A 49 0.91 9.89 0.14
C LEU A 49 1.16 8.39 0.29
N ILE A 50 2.33 8.04 0.82
CA ILE A 50 2.68 6.66 1.16
C ILE A 50 2.45 6.49 2.66
N TRP A 51 1.40 5.77 3.04
CA TRP A 51 0.99 5.61 4.43
C TRP A 51 1.09 4.14 4.85
N GLY A 52 1.93 3.84 5.84
CA GLY A 52 2.06 2.48 6.39
C GLY A 52 2.55 1.45 5.38
N ALA A 53 3.16 1.88 4.27
CA ALA A 53 3.60 1.03 3.17
C ALA A 53 5.07 1.30 2.82
N ASN A 54 5.79 0.26 2.39
CA ASN A 54 7.17 0.36 1.93
C ASN A 54 7.34 -0.23 0.52
N PRO A 55 7.01 0.53 -0.55
CA PRO A 55 7.13 0.06 -1.92
C PRO A 55 8.58 -0.30 -2.32
N LYS A 56 9.61 0.20 -1.64
CA LYS A 56 11.00 -0.22 -1.90
C LYS A 56 11.28 -1.68 -1.56
N THR A 57 10.44 -2.29 -0.73
CA THR A 57 10.57 -3.70 -0.32
C THR A 57 9.40 -4.54 -0.81
N SER A 58 8.16 -4.08 -0.61
CA SER A 58 6.96 -4.89 -0.88
C SER A 58 6.31 -4.62 -2.24
N ASN A 59 6.71 -3.57 -2.96
CA ASN A 59 6.14 -3.23 -4.27
C ASN A 59 7.16 -2.49 -5.17
N ILE A 60 8.29 -3.15 -5.45
CA ILE A 60 9.42 -2.53 -6.15
C ILE A 60 9.07 -2.03 -7.56
N HIS A 61 8.06 -2.63 -8.19
CA HIS A 61 7.58 -2.25 -9.52
C HIS A 61 6.85 -0.89 -9.53
N LEU A 62 6.41 -0.40 -8.37
CA LEU A 62 5.82 0.94 -8.24
C LEU A 62 6.88 2.05 -8.24
N MET A 63 8.13 1.74 -7.85
CA MET A 63 9.19 2.75 -7.66
C MET A 63 9.50 3.58 -8.92
N PRO A 64 9.58 3.01 -10.15
CA PRO A 64 9.77 3.81 -11.37
C PRO A 64 8.67 4.85 -11.57
N TYR A 65 7.42 4.52 -11.27
CA TYR A 65 6.28 5.41 -11.44
C TYR A 65 6.24 6.52 -10.40
N LEU A 66 6.63 6.23 -9.14
CA LEU A 66 6.81 7.26 -8.12
C LEU A 66 7.92 8.24 -8.51
N LYS A 67 9.04 7.73 -9.03
CA LYS A 67 10.13 8.58 -9.52
C LYS A 67 9.68 9.44 -10.70
N GLN A 68 8.92 8.88 -11.64
CA GLN A 68 8.35 9.62 -12.77
C GLN A 68 7.38 10.70 -12.29
N ALA A 69 6.49 10.38 -11.34
CA ALA A 69 5.58 11.35 -10.75
C ALA A 69 6.34 12.52 -10.13
N LYS A 70 7.39 12.24 -9.33
CA LYS A 70 8.24 13.28 -8.74
C LYS A 70 8.93 14.14 -9.81
N GLN A 71 9.44 13.52 -10.88
CA GLN A 71 10.02 14.25 -12.03
C GLN A 71 9.00 15.14 -12.73
N ASN A 72 7.72 14.72 -12.77
CA ASN A 72 6.60 15.50 -13.27
C ASN A 72 6.12 16.59 -12.29
N GLY A 73 6.80 16.77 -11.16
CA GLY A 73 6.50 17.78 -10.15
C GLY A 73 5.52 17.32 -9.07
N ALA A 74 5.24 16.02 -8.94
CA ALA A 74 4.43 15.50 -7.85
C ALA A 74 5.16 15.62 -6.51
N LEU A 75 4.44 16.04 -5.48
CA LEU A 75 4.91 15.99 -4.11
C LEU A 75 4.70 14.57 -3.54
N ILE A 76 5.73 14.00 -2.92
CA ILE A 76 5.69 12.67 -2.30
C ILE A 76 5.88 12.82 -0.79
N ALA A 77 4.87 12.41 -0.02
CA ALA A 77 4.90 12.38 1.44
C ALA A 77 4.84 10.94 1.97
N VAL A 78 5.47 10.70 3.12
CA VAL A 78 5.48 9.39 3.78
C VAL A 78 5.01 9.53 5.22
N VAL A 79 4.07 8.66 5.64
CA VAL A 79 3.63 8.48 7.03
C VAL A 79 3.96 7.05 7.45
N ASP A 80 5.08 6.87 8.15
CA ASP A 80 5.53 5.59 8.68
C ASP A 80 6.54 5.80 9.83
N PRO A 81 6.77 4.82 10.72
CA PRO A 81 7.79 4.95 11.78
C PRO A 81 9.23 4.90 11.26
N GLY A 82 9.45 4.39 10.04
CA GLY A 82 10.77 4.06 9.50
C GLY A 82 11.39 5.18 8.65
N LYS A 83 12.70 5.14 8.43
CA LYS A 83 13.40 6.03 7.48
C LYS A 83 13.78 5.23 6.22
N ASN A 84 12.78 4.72 5.52
CA ASN A 84 12.96 3.81 4.38
C ASN A 84 13.36 4.54 3.08
N PHE A 85 13.09 5.84 3.01
CA PHE A 85 13.31 6.70 1.87
C PHE A 85 14.40 7.73 2.16
N SER A 86 15.21 8.03 1.15
CA SER A 86 16.19 9.11 1.20
C SER A 86 15.53 10.48 1.02
N ARG A 87 16.21 11.54 1.46
CA ARG A 87 15.75 12.93 1.30
C ARG A 87 15.50 13.35 -0.16
N ASN A 88 16.10 12.66 -1.12
CA ASN A 88 15.92 12.94 -2.55
C ASN A 88 14.68 12.21 -3.13
N GLU A 89 14.15 11.21 -2.44
CA GLU A 89 13.01 10.40 -2.88
C GLU A 89 11.66 10.97 -2.39
N LEU A 90 11.65 11.73 -1.28
CA LEU A 90 10.43 12.31 -0.69
C LEU A 90 10.57 13.81 -0.45
N ASP A 91 9.43 14.48 -0.32
CA ASP A 91 9.33 15.89 0.01
C ASP A 91 9.01 16.08 1.51
N LEU A 92 8.25 15.15 2.10
CA LEU A 92 7.89 15.19 3.52
C LEU A 92 7.91 13.78 4.14
N HIS A 93 8.48 13.67 5.34
CA HIS A 93 8.39 12.47 6.17
C HIS A 93 7.74 12.84 7.50
N LEU A 94 6.63 12.18 7.81
CA LEU A 94 5.86 12.33 9.03
C LEU A 94 5.99 11.03 9.86
N PRO A 95 6.95 10.97 10.79
CA PRO A 95 7.11 9.80 11.62
C PRO A 95 5.96 9.68 12.61
N VAL A 96 5.38 8.48 12.71
CA VAL A 96 4.32 8.14 13.66
C VAL A 96 4.73 6.94 14.51
N TYR A 97 4.21 6.85 15.74
CA TYR A 97 4.38 5.62 16.52
C TYR A 97 3.57 4.47 15.89
N PRO A 98 4.07 3.23 15.94
CA PRO A 98 3.29 2.07 15.48
C PRO A 98 1.91 2.01 16.16
N GLY A 99 0.85 1.90 15.35
CA GLY A 99 -0.54 1.88 15.83
C GLY A 99 -1.13 3.24 16.23
N ALA A 100 -0.40 4.34 16.00
CA ALA A 100 -0.84 5.70 16.32
C ALA A 100 -1.11 6.56 15.08
N ASP A 101 -1.45 5.93 13.94
CA ASP A 101 -1.85 6.60 12.71
C ASP A 101 -3.29 7.15 12.75
N LEU A 102 -4.15 6.56 13.57
CA LEU A 102 -5.55 6.99 13.74
C LEU A 102 -5.75 8.23 14.62
N PRO A 103 -5.04 8.44 15.75
CA PRO A 103 -5.18 9.65 16.58
C PRO A 103 -4.61 10.94 15.95
N PHE A 104 -4.46 11.00 14.62
CA PHE A 104 -4.09 12.24 13.94
C PHE A 104 -5.32 13.17 13.90
N PRO A 105 -5.23 14.41 14.45
CA PRO A 105 -6.34 15.35 14.48
C PRO A 105 -6.76 15.84 13.09
#